data_AF-A0A923WCX5-F1
#
_entry.id   AF-A0A923WCX5-F1
#
_cell.length_a   1.000
_cell.length_b   1.000
_cell.length_c   1.000
_cell.angle_alpha   90.00
_cell.angle_beta   90.00
_cell.angle_gamma   90.00
#
_symmetry.space_group_name_H-M   'P 1'
#
loop_
_entity.id
_entity.type
_entity.pdbx_description
1 polymer ?
#
loop_
_entity_poly.entity_id
_entity_poly.type
_entity_poly.pdbx_seq_one_letter_code
_entity_poly.pdbx_strand_id
1 'polypeptide(L)'
;MQVTTIESIIPGGIGRSRMLTTNADGTQKIDEMENFYSLAGINFGNIQKNEAQILTTLSRLENEGWHLERVTTGVQSPADTKGGGIYMTRYLLKK
;
A
#
# COMPACT_ATOMS: atom_id res chain seq x y z
N MET A 1 9.99 12.57 2.79
CA MET A 1 8.65 12.01 3.12
C MET A 1 8.61 10.57 2.65
N GLN A 2 7.79 9.71 3.24
CA GLN A 2 7.60 8.34 2.74
C GLN A 2 6.11 8.01 2.63
N VAL A 3 5.71 7.48 1.48
CA VAL A 3 4.42 6.79 1.33
C VAL A 3 4.69 5.29 1.41
N THR A 4 3.87 4.54 2.16
CA THR A 4 3.98 3.09 2.28
C THR A 4 2.63 2.45 2.06
N THR A 5 2.50 1.57 1.08
CA THR A 5 1.32 0.71 0.93
C THR A 5 1.58 -0.62 1.63
N ILE A 6 0.59 -1.09 2.35
CA ILE A 6 0.55 -2.39 3.00
C ILE A 6 -0.72 -3.05 2.50
N GLU A 7 -0.58 -4.09 1.68
CA GLU A 7 -1.68 -4.73 0.99
C GLU A 7 -1.80 -6.17 1.47
N SER A 8 -2.97 -6.49 2.05
CA SER A 8 -3.24 -7.82 2.58
C SER A 8 -3.52 -8.79 1.43
N ILE A 9 -2.77 -9.89 1.43
CA ILE A 9 -3.00 -11.04 0.55
C ILE A 9 -3.56 -12.25 1.32
N ILE A 10 -4.32 -11.98 2.39
CA ILE A 10 -4.99 -13.01 3.19
C ILE A 10 -6.19 -13.58 2.43
N PRO A 11 -6.29 -14.92 2.25
CA PRO A 11 -7.44 -15.57 1.64
C PRO A 11 -8.76 -15.19 2.31
N GLY A 12 -9.83 -15.09 1.52
CA GLY A 12 -11.15 -14.71 2.02
C GLY A 12 -11.32 -13.22 2.33
N GLY A 13 -10.28 -12.39 2.17
CA GLY A 13 -10.39 -10.93 2.28
C GLY A 13 -10.55 -10.42 3.71
N ILE A 14 -10.05 -11.17 4.69
CA ILE A 14 -10.21 -10.86 6.13
C ILE A 14 -9.18 -9.82 6.62
N GLY A 15 -8.11 -9.58 5.87
CA GLY A 15 -7.08 -8.62 6.26
C GLY A 15 -7.48 -7.16 6.13
N ARG A 16 -6.54 -6.25 6.41
CA ARG A 16 -6.74 -4.81 6.32
C ARG A 16 -5.56 -4.19 5.59
N SER A 17 -5.79 -3.75 4.36
CA SER A 17 -4.82 -2.97 3.60
C SER A 17 -4.83 -1.51 4.06
N ARG A 18 -3.68 -0.83 4.01
CA ARG A 18 -3.54 0.59 4.37
C ARG A 18 -2.45 1.26 3.55
N MET A 19 -2.62 2.55 3.31
CA MET A 19 -1.57 3.45 2.85
C MET A 19 -1.19 4.40 3.97
N LEU A 20 0.10 4.52 4.26
CA LEU A 20 0.66 5.41 5.27
C LEU A 20 1.47 6.49 4.57
N THR A 21 1.17 7.76 4.86
CA THR A 21 2.03 8.90 4.48
C THR A 21 2.72 9.41 5.73
N THR A 22 4.03 9.28 5.80
CA THR A 22 4.86 9.67 6.95
C THR A 22 5.70 10.90 6.61
N ASN A 23 5.52 11.96 7.38
CA ASN A 23 6.27 13.22 7.27
C ASN A 23 7.63 13.15 7.96
N ALA A 24 8.48 14.14 7.70
CA ALA A 24 9.82 14.21 8.31
C ALA A 24 9.80 14.40 9.83
N ASP A 25 8.71 14.99 10.37
CA ASP A 25 8.48 15.16 11.81
C ASP A 25 7.93 13.89 12.49
N GLY A 26 7.74 12.81 11.74
CA GLY A 26 7.21 11.54 12.24
C GLY A 26 5.68 11.45 12.28
N THR A 27 4.95 12.52 11.93
CA THR A 27 3.49 12.47 11.82
C THR A 27 3.06 11.57 10.68
N GLN A 28 1.93 10.85 10.88
CA GLN A 28 1.42 9.88 9.92
C GLN A 28 -0.04 10.16 9.57
N LYS A 29 -0.35 10.13 8.28
CA LYS A 29 -1.71 10.00 7.76
C LYS A 29 -1.93 8.56 7.30
N ILE A 30 -3.04 7.96 7.72
CA ILE A 30 -3.43 6.59 7.34
C ILE A 30 -4.68 6.69 6.47
N ASP A 31 -4.60 6.15 5.26
CA ASP A 31 -5.72 5.97 4.37
C ASP A 31 -6.03 4.46 4.25
N GLU A 32 -7.31 4.10 4.32
CA GLU A 32 -7.73 2.71 4.13
C GLU A 32 -7.58 2.30 2.67
N MET A 33 -7.31 1.02 2.44
CA MET A 33 -7.20 0.42 1.11
C MET A 33 -7.99 -0.90 1.10
N GLU A 34 -8.32 -1.35 -0.10
CA GLU A 34 -9.07 -2.57 -0.32
C GLU A 34 -8.19 -3.82 -0.23
N ASN A 35 -8.80 -4.97 0.09
CA ASN A 35 -8.11 -6.27 0.09
C ASN A 35 -7.98 -6.84 -1.33
N PHE A 36 -6.84 -7.48 -1.62
CA PHE A 36 -6.61 -8.14 -2.91
C PHE A 36 -7.38 -9.43 -3.09
N TYR A 37 -7.74 -10.11 -2.01
CA TYR A 37 -8.44 -11.39 -2.04
C TYR A 37 -9.84 -11.28 -1.48
N SER A 38 -10.71 -12.15 -1.98
CA SER A 38 -12.06 -12.43 -1.52
C SER A 38 -12.22 -13.95 -1.34
N LEU A 39 -13.43 -14.41 -0.98
CA LEU A 39 -13.74 -15.85 -0.98
C LEU A 39 -13.69 -16.47 -2.38
N ALA A 40 -13.87 -15.69 -3.44
CA ALA A 40 -13.82 -16.14 -4.83
C ALA A 40 -12.40 -16.12 -5.43
N GLY A 41 -11.39 -15.69 -4.66
CA GLY A 41 -10.02 -15.48 -5.14
C GLY A 41 -9.67 -14.00 -5.30
N ILE A 42 -8.82 -13.68 -6.27
CA ILE A 42 -8.30 -12.32 -6.48
C ILE A 42 -9.42 -11.36 -6.90
N ASN A 43 -9.52 -10.22 -6.23
CA ASN A 43 -10.44 -9.14 -6.55
C ASN A 43 -9.72 -8.04 -7.33
N PHE A 44 -9.76 -8.12 -8.66
CA PHE A 44 -9.13 -7.13 -9.54
C PHE A 44 -9.76 -5.73 -9.46
N GLY A 45 -11.05 -5.63 -9.09
CA GLY A 45 -11.69 -4.34 -8.87
C GLY A 45 -11.08 -3.59 -7.69
N ASN A 46 -10.78 -4.31 -6.61
CA ASN A 46 -10.08 -3.76 -5.45
C ASN A 46 -8.65 -3.33 -5.79
N ILE A 47 -7.93 -4.15 -6.57
CA ILE A 47 -6.58 -3.80 -7.04
C ILE A 47 -6.61 -2.51 -7.87
N GLN A 48 -7.55 -2.37 -8.80
CA GLN A 48 -7.69 -1.15 -9.62
C GLN A 48 -8.01 0.09 -8.78
N LYS A 49 -8.87 -0.03 -7.75
CA LYS A 49 -9.17 1.07 -6.82
C LYS A 49 -7.93 1.50 -6.04
N ASN A 50 -7.18 0.53 -5.50
CA ASN A 50 -5.94 0.78 -4.78
C ASN A 50 -4.91 1.49 -5.68
N GLU A 51 -4.72 1.01 -6.91
CA GLU A 51 -3.82 1.62 -7.88
C GLU A 51 -4.19 3.08 -8.17
N ALA A 52 -5.48 3.35 -8.41
CA ALA A 52 -5.97 4.71 -8.63
C ALA A 52 -5.71 5.63 -7.42
N GLN A 53 -5.87 5.11 -6.20
CA GLN A 53 -5.60 5.85 -4.96
C GLN A 53 -4.10 6.15 -4.78
N ILE A 54 -3.22 5.20 -5.07
CA ILE A 54 -1.77 5.39 -5.03
C ILE A 54 -1.35 6.45 -6.06
N LEU A 55 -1.79 6.30 -7.31
CA LEU A 55 -1.46 7.23 -8.39
C LEU A 55 -1.92 8.65 -8.08
N THR A 56 -3.16 8.81 -7.58
CA THR A 56 -3.71 10.11 -7.19
C THR A 56 -2.88 10.74 -6.07
N THR A 57 -2.45 9.94 -5.10
CA THR A 57 -1.64 10.41 -3.98
C THR A 57 -0.24 10.85 -4.42
N LEU A 58 0.45 10.03 -5.22
CA LEU A 58 1.77 10.38 -5.73
C LEU A 58 1.71 11.61 -6.65
N SER A 59 0.70 11.71 -7.51
CA SER A 59 0.50 12.88 -8.38
C SER A 59 0.25 14.15 -7.59
N ARG A 60 -0.55 14.08 -6.51
CA ARG A 60 -0.77 15.21 -5.61
C ARG A 60 0.55 15.64 -4.94
N LEU A 61 1.33 14.69 -4.45
CA LEU A 61 2.63 14.97 -3.80
C LEU A 61 3.63 15.59 -4.78
N GLU A 62 3.70 15.11 -6.01
CA GLU A 62 4.50 15.70 -7.09
C GLU A 62 4.12 17.17 -7.32
N ASN A 63 2.82 17.47 -7.40
CA ASN A 63 2.32 18.84 -7.54
C ASN A 63 2.60 19.73 -6.31
N GLU A 64 2.80 19.14 -5.13
CA GLU A 64 3.24 19.82 -3.90
C GLU A 64 4.78 19.99 -3.81
N GLY A 65 5.50 19.57 -4.86
CA GLY A 65 6.94 19.66 -5.00
C GLY A 65 7.71 18.48 -4.37
N TRP A 66 7.04 17.37 -4.06
CA TRP A 66 7.71 16.15 -3.60
C TRP A 66 7.93 15.20 -4.77
N HIS A 67 9.20 14.96 -5.10
CA HIS A 67 9.59 14.09 -6.20
C HIS A 67 9.89 12.67 -5.70
N LEU A 68 9.43 11.68 -6.46
CA LEU A 68 9.74 10.28 -6.20
C LEU A 68 11.24 10.02 -6.37
N GLU A 69 11.90 9.59 -5.30
CA GLU A 69 13.33 9.26 -5.32
C GLU A 69 13.56 7.75 -5.47
N ARG A 70 12.75 6.94 -4.80
CA ARG A 70 12.95 5.48 -4.76
C ARG A 70 11.65 4.74 -4.51
N VAL A 71 11.52 3.58 -5.13
CA VAL A 71 10.48 2.58 -4.84
C VAL A 71 11.16 1.30 -4.36
N THR A 72 10.75 0.79 -3.21
CA THR A 72 11.20 -0.50 -2.68
C THR A 72 9.99 -1.37 -2.36
N THR A 73 9.93 -2.55 -2.97
CA THR A 73 8.87 -3.54 -2.70
C THR A 73 9.39 -4.64 -1.77
N GLY A 74 8.48 -5.30 -1.07
CA GLY A 74 8.78 -6.45 -0.22
C GLY A 74 7.54 -7.27 0.05
N VAL A 75 7.72 -8.59 0.20
CA VAL A 75 6.65 -9.52 0.56
C VAL A 75 7.02 -10.20 1.85
N GLN A 76 6.10 -10.22 2.81
CA GLN A 76 6.22 -11.03 4.01
C GLN A 76 5.06 -12.02 4.05
N SER A 77 5.37 -13.30 3.93
CA SER A 77 4.43 -14.39 4.23
C SER A 77 4.89 -15.06 5.53
N PRO A 78 4.03 -15.24 6.56
CA PRO A 78 4.30 -16.23 7.60
C PRO A 78 4.70 -17.59 6.99
N ALA A 79 5.66 -18.25 7.63
CA ALA A 79 6.33 -19.46 7.16
C ALA A 79 5.49 -20.74 7.37
N ASP A 80 4.31 -20.61 7.96
CA ASP A 80 3.57 -21.69 8.58
C ASP A 80 2.11 -21.69 8.11
N THR A 81 1.81 -22.61 7.19
CA THR A 81 0.53 -23.28 6.81
C THR A 81 -0.78 -22.50 6.68
N LYS A 82 -0.87 -21.23 7.07
CA LYS A 82 -2.12 -20.44 7.11
C LYS A 82 -2.35 -19.55 5.88
N GLY A 83 -1.46 -19.60 4.90
CA GLY A 83 -1.67 -19.02 3.56
C GLY A 83 -1.86 -17.50 3.53
N GLY A 84 -1.53 -16.78 4.60
CA GLY A 84 -1.63 -15.33 4.67
C GLY A 84 -0.32 -14.65 4.35
N GLY A 85 -0.38 -13.37 3.94
CA GLY A 85 0.82 -12.57 3.71
C GLY A 85 0.49 -11.09 3.56
N ILE A 86 1.53 -10.29 3.49
CA ILE A 86 1.49 -8.86 3.27
C ILE A 86 2.42 -8.53 2.11
N TYR A 87 1.90 -7.77 1.14
CA TYR A 87 2.69 -7.09 0.14
C TYR A 87 2.91 -5.65 0.59
N MET A 88 4.13 -5.15 0.56
CA MET A 88 4.46 -3.81 1.03
C MET A 88 5.31 -3.07 0.00
N THR A 89 4.92 -1.85 -0.33
CA THR A 89 5.71 -0.96 -1.20
C THR A 89 5.99 0.34 -0.48
N ARG A 90 7.25 0.77 -0.48
CA ARG A 90 7.70 2.05 0.08
C ARG A 90 8.14 2.97 -1.05
N TYR A 91 7.54 4.15 -1.09
CA TYR A 91 7.86 5.24 -1.98
C TYR A 91 8.57 6.31 -1.16
N LEU A 92 9.88 6.45 -1.35
CA LEU A 92 10.65 7.51 -0.73
C LEU A 92 10.54 8.76 -1.61
N LEU A 93 10.12 9.88 -1.01
CA LEU A 93 9.98 11.16 -1.69
C LEU A 93 10.90 12.21 -1.08
N LYS A 94 11.48 13.02 -1.96
CA LYS A 94 12.38 14.13 -1.68
C LYS A 94 11.72 15.44 -2.11
N LYS A 95 11.97 16.51 -1.38
CA LYS A 95 11.61 17.88 -1.77
C LYS A 95 12.88 18.65 -2.12
#